data_AF-A0AAN7JYU0-F1
#
_entry.id   AF-A0AAN7JYU0-F1
#
_cell.length_a   1.000
_cell.length_b   1.000
_cell.length_c   1.000
_cell.angle_alpha   90.00
_cell.angle_beta   90.00
_cell.angle_gamma   90.00
#
_symmetry.space_group_name_H-M   'P 1'
#
loop_
_entity.id
_entity.type
_entity.pdbx_description
1 polymer ?
#
loop_
_entity_poly.entity_id
_entity_poly.type
_entity_poly.pdbx_seq_one_letter_code
_entity_poly.pdbx_strand_id
1 'polypeptide(L)'
;MLDFHPGRIGHACFLDEEHWSTVKASKIPVEICLSSNIMTERIPSLDVHHFADLYNEKHPVVLCTDDPGVFSTSLSKEYSLAASTFGIGKKEMLLLAKDAVESIFSGEEVKRELRQIFDSALKEL
;
A
#
# COMPACT_ATOMS: atom_id res chain seq x y z
N MET A 1 5.35 17.58 9.30
CA MET A 1 5.13 16.95 7.97
C MET A 1 3.65 16.67 7.75
N LEU A 2 2.99 15.98 8.70
CA LEU A 2 1.56 15.66 8.58
C LEU A 2 0.65 16.90 8.58
N ASP A 3 1.04 17.98 9.26
CA ASP A 3 0.30 19.26 9.26
C ASP A 3 0.19 19.92 7.87
N PHE A 4 1.04 19.52 6.92
CA PHE A 4 0.94 19.97 5.52
C PHE A 4 -0.26 19.33 4.79
N HIS A 5 -0.84 18.26 5.33
CA HIS A 5 -1.90 17.47 4.71
C HIS A 5 -1.51 16.96 3.30
N PRO A 6 -0.41 16.18 3.18
CA PRO A 6 0.02 15.67 1.89
C PRO A 6 -1.02 14.69 1.32
N GLY A 7 -1.11 14.63 -0.01
CA GLY A 7 -2.03 13.71 -0.70
C GLY A 7 -1.70 12.23 -0.50
N ARG A 8 -0.43 11.89 -0.20
CA ARG A 8 0.08 10.57 0.21
C ARG A 8 1.37 10.72 1.00
N ILE A 9 1.75 9.69 1.74
CA ILE A 9 3.10 9.56 2.35
C ILE A 9 3.71 8.21 1.98
N GLY A 10 5.04 8.14 1.96
CA GLY A 10 5.77 6.89 1.70
C GLY A 10 6.50 6.37 2.94
N HIS A 11 6.71 5.05 2.98
CA HIS A 11 7.41 4.28 4.01
C HIS A 11 6.77 4.29 5.40
N ALA A 12 6.68 5.44 6.08
CA ALA A 12 6.15 5.57 7.44
C ALA A 12 6.77 4.64 8.52
N CYS A 13 8.02 4.20 8.36
CA CYS A 13 8.62 3.17 9.23
C CYS A 13 8.84 3.58 10.70
N PHE A 14 8.97 4.88 10.98
CA PHE A 14 9.37 5.40 12.31
C PHE A 14 8.38 6.42 12.87
N LEU A 15 7.11 6.35 12.45
CA LEU A 15 6.08 7.17 13.09
C LEU A 15 5.80 6.65 14.50
N ASP A 16 5.71 7.56 15.46
CA ASP A 16 5.20 7.26 16.81
C ASP A 16 3.66 7.13 16.82
N GLU A 17 3.09 6.78 17.97
CA GLU A 17 1.65 6.55 18.12
C GLU A 17 0.81 7.81 17.82
N GLU A 18 1.29 9.00 18.18
CA GLU A 18 0.58 10.26 17.94
C GLU A 18 0.51 10.58 16.44
N HIS A 19 1.63 10.39 15.73
CA HIS A 19 1.69 10.57 14.29
C HIS A 19 0.87 9.51 13.55
N TRP A 20 0.88 8.24 14.01
CA TRP A 20 0.01 7.21 13.45
C TRP A 20 -1.48 7.53 13.62
N SER A 21 -1.87 8.02 14.80
CA SER A 21 -3.24 8.47 15.06
C SER A 21 -3.66 9.56 14.06
N THR A 22 -2.77 10.51 13.80
CA THR A 22 -2.99 11.59 12.83
C THR A 22 -3.14 11.06 11.40
N VAL A 23 -2.27 10.14 10.97
CA VAL A 23 -2.34 9.51 9.63
C VAL A 23 -3.67 8.76 9.47
N LYS A 24 -4.04 7.93 10.45
CA LYS A 24 -5.26 7.12 10.44
C LYS A 24 -6.52 7.98 10.45
N ALA A 25 -6.57 9.02 11.27
CA ALA A 25 -7.69 9.95 11.35
C ALA A 25 -7.87 10.75 10.05
N SER A 26 -6.77 11.18 9.43
CA SER A 26 -6.78 11.96 8.18
C SER A 26 -6.93 11.10 6.92
N LYS A 27 -6.90 9.77 7.06
CA LYS A 27 -6.97 8.81 5.93
C LYS A 27 -5.94 9.10 4.83
N ILE A 28 -4.76 9.59 5.20
CA ILE A 28 -3.67 9.84 4.24
C ILE A 28 -3.16 8.49 3.73
N PRO A 29 -3.19 8.21 2.42
CA PRO A 29 -2.72 6.94 1.90
C PRO A 29 -1.23 6.74 2.11
N VAL A 30 -0.86 5.51 2.48
CA VAL A 30 0.54 5.12 2.72
C VAL A 30 1.06 4.26 1.58
N GLU A 31 2.14 4.70 0.92
CA GLU A 31 2.90 3.89 -0.04
C GLU A 31 3.81 2.93 0.74
N ILE A 32 3.54 1.64 0.57
CA ILE A 32 4.15 0.53 1.29
C ILE A 32 5.21 -0.12 0.42
N CYS A 33 6.46 -0.08 0.87
CA CYS A 33 7.63 -0.56 0.15
C CYS A 33 8.29 -1.71 0.92
N LEU A 34 7.71 -2.92 0.84
CA LEU A 34 8.06 -4.05 1.70
C LEU A 34 9.55 -4.44 1.55
N SER A 35 10.00 -4.74 0.33
CA SER A 35 11.39 -5.14 0.09
C SER A 35 12.38 -4.05 0.48
N SER A 36 12.08 -2.78 0.16
CA SER A 36 12.92 -1.63 0.53
C SER A 36 13.08 -1.51 2.05
N ASN A 37 11.98 -1.60 2.80
CA ASN A 37 11.99 -1.44 4.26
C ASN A 37 12.78 -2.54 4.98
N ILE A 38 12.75 -3.78 4.46
CA ILE A 38 13.55 -4.88 4.99
C ILE A 38 15.03 -4.73 4.61
N MET A 39 15.32 -4.48 3.34
CA MET A 39 16.70 -4.39 2.83
C MET A 39 17.48 -3.20 3.40
N THR A 40 16.77 -2.15 3.82
CA THR A 40 17.35 -0.97 4.48
C THR A 40 17.35 -1.06 6.01
N GLU A 41 17.01 -2.23 6.57
CA GLU A 41 16.94 -2.50 8.02
C GLU A 41 16.02 -1.54 8.80
N ARG A 42 15.07 -0.89 8.11
CA ARG A 42 14.10 0.01 8.75
C ARG A 42 13.02 -0.77 9.48
N ILE A 43 12.69 -1.96 9.00
CA ILE A 43 11.77 -2.90 9.61
C ILE A 43 12.50 -4.24 9.71
N PRO A 44 12.53 -4.90 10.88
CA PRO A 44 13.37 -6.07 11.08
C PRO A 44 12.87 -7.33 10.34
N SER A 45 11.56 -7.43 10.09
CA SER A 45 10.95 -8.55 9.39
C SER A 45 9.56 -8.19 8.86
N LEU A 46 9.07 -8.94 7.86
CA LEU A 46 7.79 -8.63 7.23
C LEU A 46 6.59 -8.85 8.16
N ASP A 47 6.67 -9.80 9.09
CA ASP A 47 5.60 -10.12 10.05
C ASP A 47 5.29 -8.97 11.03
N VAL A 48 6.25 -8.07 11.27
CA VAL A 48 6.05 -6.87 12.10
C VAL A 48 5.87 -5.59 11.28
N HIS A 49 5.74 -5.69 9.96
CA HIS A 49 5.54 -4.51 9.11
C HIS A 49 4.18 -3.87 9.40
N HIS A 50 4.16 -2.54 9.55
CA HIS A 50 2.94 -1.74 9.78
C HIS A 50 1.88 -1.86 8.67
N PHE A 51 2.18 -2.57 7.58
CA PHE A 51 1.19 -2.87 6.53
C PHE A 51 0.04 -3.71 7.10
N ALA A 52 0.33 -4.69 7.96
CA ALA A 52 -0.70 -5.55 8.54
C ALA A 52 -1.72 -4.76 9.35
N ASP A 53 -1.24 -3.84 10.19
CA ASP A 53 -2.09 -2.95 11.00
C ASP A 53 -2.99 -2.07 10.12
N LEU A 54 -2.40 -1.38 9.14
CA LEU A 54 -3.14 -0.52 8.22
C LEU A 54 -4.15 -1.30 7.37
N TYR A 55 -3.77 -2.48 6.89
CA TYR A 55 -4.64 -3.36 6.11
C TYR A 55 -5.85 -3.82 6.94
N ASN A 56 -5.63 -4.27 8.17
CA ASN A 56 -6.68 -4.73 9.08
C ASN A 56 -7.65 -3.61 9.48
N GLU A 57 -7.15 -2.38 9.62
CA GLU A 57 -7.98 -1.20 9.89
C GLU A 57 -8.68 -0.61 8.65
N LYS A 58 -8.49 -1.22 7.47
CA LYS A 58 -8.98 -0.70 6.18
C LYS A 58 -8.52 0.74 5.93
N HIS A 59 -7.28 1.03 6.33
CA HIS A 59 -6.63 2.30 6.01
C HIS A 59 -6.13 2.28 4.56
N PRO A 60 -6.18 3.41 3.81
CA PRO A 60 -5.71 3.43 2.44
C PRO A 60 -4.20 3.14 2.36
N VAL A 61 -3.85 2.06 1.66
CA VAL A 61 -2.47 1.64 1.43
C VAL A 61 -2.27 1.28 -0.03
N VAL A 62 -1.05 1.49 -0.53
CA VAL A 62 -0.66 1.14 -1.90
C VAL A 62 0.66 0.37 -1.84
N LEU A 63 0.71 -0.86 -2.36
CA LEU A 63 1.96 -1.60 -2.49
C LEU A 63 2.80 -1.01 -3.63
N CYS A 64 4.05 -0.65 -3.33
CA CYS A 64 4.99 0.01 -4.23
C CYS A 64 6.34 -0.71 -4.22
N THR A 65 7.12 -0.57 -5.29
CA THR A 65 8.46 -1.15 -5.38
C THR A 65 9.55 -0.33 -4.72
N ASP A 66 9.31 0.96 -4.51
CA ASP A 66 10.37 1.95 -4.30
C ASP A 66 11.37 1.91 -5.47
N ASP A 67 12.54 1.30 -5.29
CA ASP A 67 13.57 1.11 -6.31
C ASP A 67 13.69 -0.35 -6.76
N PRO A 68 12.96 -0.79 -7.82
CA PRO A 68 12.95 -2.21 -8.23
C PRO A 68 14.33 -2.72 -8.65
N GLY A 69 15.18 -1.86 -9.24
CA GLY A 69 16.55 -2.20 -9.64
C GLY A 69 17.49 -2.35 -8.44
N VAL A 70 17.41 -1.45 -7.46
CA VAL A 70 18.28 -1.45 -6.27
C VAL A 70 17.93 -2.64 -5.37
N PHE A 71 16.64 -2.87 -5.13
CA PHE A 71 16.17 -3.94 -4.24
C PHE A 71 15.93 -5.28 -4.96
N SER A 72 16.28 -5.39 -6.25
CA SER A 72 16.11 -6.60 -7.06
C SER A 72 14.69 -7.20 -7.01
N THR A 73 13.68 -6.32 -6.94
CA THR A 73 12.27 -6.68 -6.82
C THR A 73 11.46 -6.29 -8.05
N SER A 74 10.17 -6.61 -8.04
CA SER A 74 9.17 -6.17 -9.00
C SER A 74 7.84 -5.98 -8.29
N LEU A 75 6.91 -5.23 -8.89
CA LEU A 75 5.61 -4.99 -8.25
C LEU A 75 4.88 -6.32 -7.96
N SER A 76 4.94 -7.29 -8.89
CA SER A 76 4.38 -8.62 -8.67
C SER A 76 5.01 -9.36 -7.49
N LYS A 77 6.32 -9.19 -7.25
CA LYS A 77 6.99 -9.77 -6.07
C LYS A 77 6.50 -9.11 -4.78
N GLU A 78 6.32 -7.78 -4.75
CA GLU A 78 5.78 -7.09 -3.56
C GLU A 78 4.37 -7.58 -3.22
N TYR A 79 3.51 -7.75 -4.23
CA TYR A 79 2.18 -8.35 -4.06
C TYR A 79 2.26 -9.80 -3.57
N SER A 80 3.18 -10.59 -4.11
CA SER A 80 3.42 -11.98 -3.66
C SER A 80 3.88 -12.03 -2.21
N LEU A 81 4.78 -11.13 -1.80
CA LEU A 81 5.26 -11.03 -0.42
C LEU A 81 4.14 -10.65 0.54
N ALA A 82 3.30 -9.67 0.17
CA ALA A 82 2.14 -9.30 0.96
C ALA A 82 1.17 -10.47 1.11
N ALA A 83 0.84 -11.17 0.02
CA ALA A 83 -0.04 -12.33 0.04
C ALA A 83 0.48 -13.46 0.95
N SER A 84 1.76 -13.84 0.79
CA SER A 84 2.35 -14.96 1.53
C SER A 84 2.57 -14.63 3.01
N THR A 85 2.92 -13.40 3.33
CA THR A 85 3.23 -12.99 4.71
C THR A 85 1.95 -12.78 5.53
N PHE A 86 0.96 -12.09 4.94
CA PHE A 86 -0.25 -11.65 5.66
C PHE A 86 -1.49 -12.50 5.34
N GLY A 87 -1.34 -13.56 4.56
CA GLY A 87 -2.42 -14.51 4.26
C GLY A 87 -3.54 -13.93 3.39
N ILE A 88 -3.24 -12.92 2.56
CA ILE A 88 -4.24 -12.23 1.74
C ILE A 88 -4.63 -13.09 0.54
N GLY A 89 -5.93 -13.39 0.41
CA GLY A 89 -6.47 -14.19 -0.67
C GLY A 89 -6.49 -13.46 -2.02
N LYS A 90 -6.64 -14.22 -3.12
CA LYS A 90 -6.63 -13.68 -4.50
C LYS A 90 -7.65 -12.55 -4.71
N LYS A 91 -8.88 -12.73 -4.24
CA LYS A 91 -9.96 -11.73 -4.37
C LYS A 91 -9.68 -10.48 -3.54
N GLU A 92 -9.22 -10.66 -2.31
CA GLU A 92 -8.85 -9.56 -1.40
C GLU A 92 -7.68 -8.76 -1.95
N MET A 93 -6.69 -9.44 -2.54
CA MET A 93 -5.56 -8.81 -3.18
C MET A 93 -5.97 -7.97 -4.40
N LEU A 94 -6.94 -8.44 -5.19
CA LEU A 94 -7.45 -7.68 -6.32
C LEU A 94 -8.24 -6.44 -5.86
N LEU A 95 -8.98 -6.54 -4.76
CA LEU A 95 -9.64 -5.38 -4.14
C LEU A 95 -8.63 -4.38 -3.58
N LEU A 96 -7.57 -4.86 -2.91
CA LEU A 96 -6.48 -4.01 -2.43
C LEU A 96 -5.82 -3.23 -3.59
N ALA A 97 -5.54 -3.91 -4.71
CA ALA A 97 -5.00 -3.28 -5.91
C ALA A 97 -5.98 -2.24 -6.51
N LYS A 98 -7.28 -2.53 -6.51
CA LYS A 98 -8.32 -1.61 -6.99
C LYS A 98 -8.42 -0.37 -6.12
N ASP A 99 -8.36 -0.51 -4.80
CA ASP A 99 -8.50 0.61 -3.86
C ASP A 99 -7.38 1.67 -4.03
N ALA A 100 -6.21 1.26 -4.53
CA ALA A 100 -5.12 2.18 -4.87
C ALA A 100 -5.51 3.24 -5.92
N VAL A 101 -6.55 2.98 -6.76
CA VAL A 101 -7.07 3.94 -7.74
C VAL A 101 -7.56 5.22 -7.06
N GLU A 102 -8.09 5.14 -5.84
CA GLU A 102 -8.55 6.32 -5.11
C GLU A 102 -7.40 7.25 -4.70
N SER A 103 -6.19 6.69 -4.61
CA SER A 103 -4.99 7.36 -4.13
C SER A 103 -4.14 7.97 -5.27
N ILE A 104 -4.50 7.78 -6.54
CA ILE A 104 -3.75 8.35 -7.68
C ILE A 104 -4.01 9.85 -7.82
N PHE A 105 -3.06 10.56 -8.41
CA PHE A 105 -3.15 12.01 -8.65
C PHE A 105 -3.70 12.38 -10.03
N SER A 106 -4.29 11.40 -10.75
CA SER A 106 -5.02 11.63 -12.01
C SER A 106 -6.48 12.03 -11.74
N GLY A 107 -7.13 12.62 -12.75
CA GLY A 107 -8.52 13.06 -12.67
C GLY A 107 -9.54 11.91 -12.68
N GLU A 108 -10.81 12.25 -12.41
CA GLU A 108 -11.90 11.27 -12.27
C GLU A 108 -12.18 10.41 -13.50
N GLU A 109 -11.86 10.91 -14.70
CA GLU A 109 -11.99 10.11 -15.93
C GLU A 109 -11.05 8.90 -15.90
N VAL A 110 -9.76 9.12 -15.61
CA VAL A 110 -8.77 8.05 -15.49
C VAL A 110 -9.13 7.10 -14.35
N LYS A 111 -9.57 7.63 -13.20
CA LYS A 111 -10.02 6.78 -12.08
C LYS A 111 -11.20 5.90 -12.48
N ARG A 112 -12.19 6.45 -13.19
CA ARG A 112 -13.35 5.69 -13.68
C ARG A 112 -12.94 4.57 -14.63
N GLU A 113 -12.04 4.84 -15.57
CA GLU A 113 -11.51 3.82 -16.48
C GLU A 113 -10.79 2.69 -15.72
N LEU A 114 -9.91 3.03 -14.79
CA LEU A 114 -9.19 2.04 -13.98
C LEU A 114 -10.17 1.21 -13.12
N ARG A 115 -11.15 1.83 -12.47
CA ARG A 115 -12.19 1.12 -11.70
C ARG A 115 -12.91 0.09 -12.59
N GLN A 116 -13.24 0.43 -13.83
CA GLN A 116 -13.88 -0.48 -14.79
C GLN A 116 -12.98 -1.66 -15.17
N ILE A 117 -11.68 -1.42 -15.38
CA ILE A 117 -10.70 -2.49 -15.66
C ILE A 117 -10.68 -3.49 -14.49
N PHE A 118 -10.58 -2.99 -13.26
CA PHE A 118 -10.61 -3.85 -12.07
C PHE A 118 -11.95 -4.57 -11.88
N ASP A 119 -13.08 -3.90 -12.13
CA ASP A 119 -14.41 -4.51 -12.06
C ASP A 119 -14.61 -5.62 -13.10
N SER A 120 -13.99 -5.50 -14.28
CA SER A 120 -13.97 -6.58 -15.27
C SER A 120 -13.15 -7.76 -14.74
N ALA A 121 -11.94 -7.52 -14.25
CA ALA A 121 -11.06 -8.56 -13.73
C ALA A 121 -11.67 -9.30 -12.51
N LEU A 122 -12.42 -8.59 -11.65
CA LEU A 122 -13.11 -9.18 -10.50
C LEU A 122 -14.23 -10.15 -10.90
N LYS A 123 -14.85 -9.98 -12.08
CA LYS A 123 -15.90 -10.88 -12.58
C LYS A 123 -15.33 -12.18 -13.15
N GLU A 124 -14.06 -12.18 -13.55
CA GLU A 124 -13.35 -13.33 -14.13
C GLU A 124 -12.70 -14.23 -13.06
N LEU A 125 -12.83 -13.86 -11.78
CA LEU A 125 -12.10 -14.44 -10.65
C LEU A 125 -12.93 -15.41 -9.82
#